data_AF-A0A7Z8Q9Z7-F1
#
_entry.id   AF-A0A7Z8Q9Z7-F1
#
_cell.length_a   1.000
_cell.length_b   1.000
_cell.length_c   1.000
_cell.angle_alpha   90.00
_cell.angle_beta   90.00
_cell.angle_gamma   90.00
#
_symmetry.space_group_name_H-M   'P 1'
#
loop_
_entity.id
_entity.type
_entity.pdbx_description
1 polymer ?
#
loop_
_entity_poly.entity_id
_entity_poly.type
_entity_poly.pdbx_seq_one_letter_code
_entity_poly.pdbx_strand_id
1 'polypeptide(L)'
;MHQHCVFQLLNNWETSANEYIGFITEDVRIARPMKVVIDAGNGVAGELAPVLFRTLGCEVIELFCKIDGNFPNHHPDPSKPKNLVDLIAAVEEHQADVGLAFDGDGDRLGVVDSYGNIIWPDRQMMLFSKHILAKKPGAEIIYDVKCSQNLPAQIIRNGGTPTVWKTGHSFMKAKVKECARNNFLKQPSLNNEISPL
;
A
#
# COMPACT_ATOMS: atom_id res chain seq x y z
N MET A 1 -29.00 23.40 13.90
CA MET A 1 -27.54 23.63 13.74
C MET A 1 -26.75 22.32 13.62
N HIS A 2 -26.94 21.32 14.50
CA HIS A 2 -26.21 20.04 14.41
C HIS A 2 -26.46 19.22 13.12
N GLN A 3 -27.70 19.08 12.66
CA GLN A 3 -28.00 18.32 11.43
C GLN A 3 -27.36 18.94 10.16
N HIS A 4 -27.20 20.26 10.12
CA HIS A 4 -26.60 20.95 8.97
C HIS A 4 -25.07 20.73 8.91
N CYS A 5 -24.42 20.65 10.06
CA CYS A 5 -22.97 20.39 10.15
C CYS A 5 -22.63 18.93 9.79
N VAL A 6 -23.42 17.96 10.25
CA VAL A 6 -23.25 16.55 9.86
C VAL A 6 -23.45 16.36 8.35
N PHE A 7 -24.47 16.99 7.78
CA PHE A 7 -24.71 16.93 6.33
C PHE A 7 -23.57 17.54 5.51
N GLN A 8 -23.00 18.66 5.96
CA GLN A 8 -21.82 19.25 5.32
C GLN A 8 -20.58 18.36 5.42
N LEU A 9 -20.34 17.73 6.58
CA LEU A 9 -19.22 16.80 6.75
C LEU A 9 -19.35 15.56 5.87
N LEU A 10 -20.57 15.01 5.72
CA LEU A 10 -20.83 13.87 4.84
C LEU A 10 -20.60 14.23 3.36
N ASN A 11 -21.06 15.39 2.92
CA ASN A 11 -20.81 15.86 1.54
C ASN A 11 -19.32 16.10 1.28
N ASN A 12 -18.59 16.64 2.27
CA ASN A 12 -17.15 16.84 2.16
C ASN A 12 -16.41 15.49 2.10
N TRP A 13 -16.84 14.50 2.88
CA TRP A 13 -16.29 13.15 2.83
C TRP A 13 -16.47 12.51 1.46
N GLU A 14 -17.70 12.49 0.93
CA GLU A 14 -17.99 11.89 -0.36
C GLU A 14 -17.18 12.54 -1.49
N THR A 15 -17.03 13.87 -1.44
CA THR A 15 -16.19 14.61 -2.38
C THR A 15 -14.72 14.17 -2.28
N SER A 16 -14.12 14.18 -1.09
CA SER A 16 -12.72 13.81 -0.90
C SER A 16 -12.44 12.34 -1.21
N ALA A 17 -13.37 11.43 -0.88
CA ALA A 17 -13.29 10.01 -1.19
C ALA A 17 -13.27 9.79 -2.72
N ASN A 18 -14.15 10.47 -3.44
CA ASN A 18 -14.20 10.39 -4.90
C ASN A 18 -12.95 11.00 -5.56
N GLU A 19 -12.45 12.14 -5.07
CA GLU A 19 -11.19 12.72 -5.54
C GLU A 19 -10.00 11.76 -5.35
N TYR A 20 -9.93 11.10 -4.19
CA TYR A 20 -8.88 10.13 -3.91
C TYR A 20 -8.97 8.89 -4.81
N ILE A 21 -10.17 8.34 -5.01
CA ILE A 21 -10.39 7.22 -5.95
C ILE A 21 -10.01 7.65 -7.37
N GLY A 22 -10.42 8.85 -7.80
CA GLY A 22 -10.08 9.41 -9.10
C GLY A 22 -8.57 9.50 -9.30
N PHE A 23 -7.85 10.08 -8.33
CA PHE A 23 -6.40 10.20 -8.37
C PHE A 23 -5.69 8.85 -8.56
N ILE A 24 -6.12 7.80 -7.86
CA ILE A 24 -5.53 6.46 -8.01
C ILE A 24 -5.90 5.84 -9.36
N THR A 25 -7.17 5.89 -9.73
CA THR A 25 -7.70 5.25 -10.94
C THR A 25 -7.24 5.94 -12.22
N GLU A 26 -6.74 7.18 -12.15
CA GLU A 26 -6.08 7.87 -13.26
C GLU A 26 -4.70 7.29 -13.59
N ASP A 27 -3.90 6.87 -12.61
CA ASP A 27 -2.53 6.36 -12.81
C ASP A 27 -2.46 4.82 -12.88
N VAL A 28 -3.35 4.12 -12.17
CA VAL A 28 -3.32 2.64 -12.08
C VAL A 28 -4.21 2.01 -13.15
N ARG A 29 -3.67 1.05 -13.91
CA ARG A 29 -4.42 0.22 -14.86
C ARG A 29 -4.20 -1.26 -14.57
N ILE A 30 -5.30 -1.99 -14.41
CA ILE A 30 -5.30 -3.43 -14.22
C ILE A 30 -5.20 -4.11 -15.60
N ALA A 31 -4.16 -4.93 -15.79
CA ALA A 31 -3.81 -5.48 -17.11
C ALA A 31 -4.71 -6.63 -17.59
N ARG A 32 -5.42 -7.28 -16.67
CA ARG A 32 -6.34 -8.40 -16.93
C ARG A 32 -7.47 -8.38 -15.89
N PRO A 33 -8.65 -8.94 -16.15
CA PRO A 33 -9.65 -9.13 -15.11
C PRO A 33 -9.04 -9.83 -13.88
N MET A 34 -9.37 -9.31 -12.69
CA MET A 34 -8.90 -9.84 -11.41
C MET A 34 -10.06 -9.99 -10.44
N LYS A 35 -10.10 -11.12 -9.73
CA LYS A 35 -10.97 -11.34 -8.58
C LYS A 35 -10.19 -11.15 -7.29
N VAL A 36 -10.66 -10.24 -6.45
CA VAL A 36 -9.99 -9.80 -5.22
C VAL A 36 -10.91 -10.02 -4.03
N VAL A 37 -10.39 -10.67 -2.98
CA VAL A 37 -11.05 -10.71 -1.67
C VAL A 37 -10.53 -9.56 -0.83
N ILE A 38 -11.42 -8.74 -0.28
CA ILE A 38 -11.09 -7.61 0.59
C ILE A 38 -11.63 -7.90 1.98
N ASP A 39 -10.73 -7.97 2.94
CA ASP A 39 -11.03 -8.08 4.36
C ASP A 39 -10.70 -6.77 5.07
N ALA A 40 -11.71 -6.10 5.63
CA ALA A 40 -11.51 -4.87 6.39
C ALA A 40 -11.59 -5.08 7.91
N GLY A 41 -11.88 -6.28 8.40
CA GLY A 41 -12.03 -6.58 9.83
C GLY A 41 -12.92 -5.57 10.58
N ASN A 42 -14.01 -5.11 9.95
CA ASN A 42 -14.93 -4.06 10.43
C ASN A 42 -14.31 -2.66 10.65
N GLY A 43 -13.09 -2.43 10.16
CA GLY A 43 -12.41 -1.14 10.16
C GLY A 43 -12.90 -0.18 9.07
N VAL A 44 -12.40 1.06 9.09
CA VAL A 44 -12.85 2.14 8.19
C VAL A 44 -12.50 1.88 6.73
N ALA A 45 -11.48 1.06 6.46
CA ALA A 45 -11.07 0.68 5.11
C ALA A 45 -12.19 -0.01 4.31
N GLY A 46 -13.18 -0.61 4.99
CA GLY A 46 -14.29 -1.31 4.37
C GLY A 46 -15.23 -0.43 3.55
N GLU A 47 -15.25 0.89 3.81
CA GLU A 47 -16.07 1.83 3.02
C GLU A 47 -15.42 2.17 1.67
N LEU A 48 -14.09 2.33 1.64
CA LEU A 48 -13.39 2.87 0.47
C LEU A 48 -12.70 1.78 -0.38
N ALA A 49 -12.11 0.76 0.23
CA ALA A 49 -11.32 -0.23 -0.49
C ALA A 49 -12.17 -1.02 -1.51
N PRO A 50 -13.36 -1.56 -1.18
CA PRO A 50 -14.19 -2.24 -2.17
C PRO A 50 -14.58 -1.36 -3.35
N VAL A 51 -14.90 -0.09 -3.10
CA VAL A 51 -15.25 0.88 -4.15
C VAL A 51 -14.07 1.14 -5.07
N LEU A 52 -12.88 1.37 -4.51
CA LEU A 52 -11.65 1.58 -5.28
C LEU A 52 -11.36 0.39 -6.21
N PHE A 53 -11.36 -0.83 -5.69
CA PHE A 53 -11.02 -2.01 -6.48
C PHE A 53 -12.07 -2.32 -7.56
N ARG A 54 -13.37 -2.10 -7.29
CA ARG A 54 -14.41 -2.17 -8.32
C ARG A 54 -14.20 -1.12 -9.42
N THR A 55 -13.84 0.10 -9.03
CA THR A 55 -13.56 1.20 -9.98
C THR A 55 -12.35 0.89 -10.86
N LEU A 56 -11.35 0.17 -10.34
CA LEU A 56 -10.21 -0.37 -11.09
C LEU A 56 -10.57 -1.54 -12.02
N GLY A 57 -11.83 -2.01 -12.01
CA GLY A 57 -12.32 -3.10 -12.86
C GLY A 57 -12.18 -4.50 -12.26
N CYS A 58 -11.93 -4.62 -10.96
CA CYS A 58 -11.85 -5.92 -10.29
C CYS A 58 -13.25 -6.45 -9.90
N GLU A 59 -13.40 -7.77 -9.92
CA GLU A 59 -14.46 -8.45 -9.18
C GLU A 59 -14.07 -8.48 -7.71
N VAL A 60 -14.95 -7.99 -6.82
CA VAL A 60 -14.64 -7.84 -5.39
C VAL A 60 -15.55 -8.70 -4.54
N ILE A 61 -14.94 -9.60 -3.77
CA ILE A 61 -15.56 -10.33 -2.66
C ILE A 61 -15.25 -9.57 -1.38
N GLU A 62 -16.27 -9.19 -0.62
CA GLU A 62 -16.10 -8.46 0.63
C GLU A 62 -16.17 -9.39 1.85
N LEU A 63 -15.21 -9.24 2.75
CA LEU A 63 -15.20 -9.81 4.09
C LEU A 63 -15.17 -8.68 5.11
N PHE A 64 -16.16 -8.69 6.01
CA PHE A 64 -16.19 -7.78 7.16
C PHE A 64 -16.03 -6.29 6.81
N CYS A 65 -16.48 -5.86 5.62
CA CYS A 65 -16.35 -4.47 5.16
C CYS A 65 -17.36 -3.50 5.79
N LYS A 66 -18.39 -4.01 6.49
CA LYS A 66 -19.29 -3.17 7.27
C LYS A 66 -18.59 -2.66 8.52
N ILE A 67 -18.48 -1.33 8.63
CA ILE A 67 -17.85 -0.65 9.78
C ILE A 67 -18.61 -0.98 11.07
N ASP A 68 -17.90 -1.53 12.06
CA ASP A 68 -18.38 -1.80 13.41
C ASP A 68 -17.23 -1.76 14.41
N GLY A 69 -17.21 -0.72 15.25
CA GLY A 69 -16.15 -0.52 16.25
C GLY A 69 -16.12 -1.54 17.40
N ASN A 70 -17.08 -2.47 17.46
CA ASN A 70 -17.03 -3.60 18.39
C ASN A 70 -16.17 -4.76 17.86
N PHE A 71 -15.76 -4.73 16.58
CA PHE A 71 -14.96 -5.76 15.91
C PHE A 71 -15.47 -7.19 16.17
N PRO A 72 -16.72 -7.52 15.78
CA PRO A 72 -17.39 -8.76 16.18
C PRO A 72 -16.81 -10.03 15.54
N ASN A 73 -16.00 -9.91 14.48
CA ASN A 73 -15.46 -11.05 13.73
C ASN A 73 -14.04 -11.39 14.18
N HIS A 74 -13.07 -10.58 13.77
CA HIS A 74 -11.70 -10.60 14.28
C HIS A 74 -11.17 -9.17 14.37
N HIS A 75 -10.06 -9.00 15.10
CA HIS A 75 -9.42 -7.69 15.19
C HIS A 75 -8.79 -7.32 13.82
N PRO A 76 -8.90 -6.07 13.36
CA PRO A 76 -8.29 -5.62 12.10
C PRO A 76 -6.78 -5.40 12.29
N ASP A 77 -6.04 -6.50 12.40
CA ASP A 77 -4.58 -6.50 12.51
C ASP A 77 -4.00 -7.61 11.60
N PRO A 78 -3.69 -7.29 10.34
CA PRO A 78 -3.25 -8.26 9.34
C PRO A 78 -1.82 -8.79 9.59
N SER A 79 -1.10 -8.24 10.59
CA SER A 79 0.21 -8.75 10.99
C SER A 79 0.14 -10.10 11.72
N LYS A 80 -1.05 -10.48 12.21
CA LYS A 80 -1.30 -11.72 12.94
C LYS A 80 -1.94 -12.76 12.01
N PRO A 81 -1.28 -13.89 11.71
CA PRO A 81 -1.82 -14.92 10.81
C PRO A 81 -3.22 -15.41 11.18
N LYS A 82 -3.55 -15.48 12.48
CA LYS A 82 -4.87 -15.89 12.96
C LYS A 82 -6.02 -15.00 12.46
N ASN A 83 -5.75 -13.73 12.12
CA ASN A 83 -6.73 -12.80 11.60
C ASN A 83 -6.87 -12.89 10.08
N LEU A 84 -6.09 -13.75 9.41
CA LEU A 84 -6.13 -13.95 7.96
C LEU A 84 -6.79 -15.27 7.58
N VAL A 85 -7.27 -16.06 8.55
CA VAL A 85 -7.82 -17.39 8.31
C VAL A 85 -9.06 -17.32 7.41
N ASP A 86 -9.97 -16.38 7.68
CA ASP A 86 -11.18 -16.17 6.88
C ASP A 86 -10.83 -15.67 5.48
N LEU A 87 -9.84 -14.76 5.36
CA LEU A 87 -9.34 -14.29 4.06
C LEU A 87 -8.75 -15.44 3.23
N ILE A 88 -7.92 -16.29 3.83
CA ILE A 88 -7.32 -17.45 3.15
C ILE A 88 -8.42 -18.40 2.66
N ALA A 89 -9.39 -18.72 3.52
CA ALA A 89 -10.50 -19.58 3.18
C ALA A 89 -11.34 -19.00 2.02
N ALA A 90 -11.65 -17.71 2.06
CA ALA A 90 -12.42 -17.05 1.00
C ALA A 90 -11.66 -16.96 -0.33
N VAL A 91 -10.34 -16.76 -0.30
CA VAL A 91 -9.51 -16.79 -1.52
C VAL A 91 -9.60 -18.16 -2.19
N GLU A 92 -9.50 -19.24 -1.42
CA GLU A 92 -9.62 -20.60 -1.92
C GLU A 92 -11.04 -20.91 -2.42
N GLU A 93 -12.06 -20.60 -1.60
CA GLU A 93 -13.48 -20.85 -1.91
C GLU A 93 -13.92 -20.16 -3.21
N HIS A 94 -13.55 -18.89 -3.39
CA HIS A 94 -13.95 -18.10 -4.55
C HIS A 94 -12.99 -18.21 -5.73
N GLN A 95 -11.90 -18.98 -5.58
CA GLN A 95 -10.81 -19.07 -6.55
C GLN A 95 -10.30 -17.67 -6.94
N ALA A 96 -10.08 -16.83 -5.94
CA ALA A 96 -9.67 -15.45 -6.14
C ALA A 96 -8.17 -15.35 -6.51
N ASP A 97 -7.81 -14.30 -7.24
CA ASP A 97 -6.42 -14.06 -7.65
C ASP A 97 -5.54 -13.59 -6.47
N VAL A 98 -6.13 -12.86 -5.53
CA VAL A 98 -5.45 -12.28 -4.38
C VAL A 98 -6.44 -11.95 -3.26
N GLY A 99 -5.99 -12.11 -2.02
CA GLY A 99 -6.66 -11.61 -0.82
C GLY A 99 -5.92 -10.43 -0.21
N LEU A 100 -6.66 -9.39 0.18
CA LEU A 100 -6.14 -8.15 0.76
C LEU A 100 -6.81 -7.88 2.10
N ALA A 101 -6.04 -7.86 3.19
CA ALA A 101 -6.53 -7.52 4.53
C ALA A 101 -6.01 -6.15 4.97
N PHE A 102 -6.90 -5.28 5.40
CA PHE A 102 -6.56 -3.96 5.94
C PHE A 102 -6.58 -3.97 7.47
N ASP A 103 -5.82 -3.07 8.08
CA ASP A 103 -5.97 -2.78 9.49
C ASP A 103 -7.04 -1.70 9.74
N GLY A 104 -7.28 -1.39 11.03
CA GLY A 104 -8.47 -0.63 11.44
C GLY A 104 -8.63 0.75 10.79
N ASP A 105 -7.52 1.46 10.54
CA ASP A 105 -7.46 2.76 9.89
C ASP A 105 -6.95 2.70 8.43
N GLY A 106 -6.51 1.54 7.95
CA GLY A 106 -6.22 1.26 6.55
C GLY A 106 -4.81 1.67 6.08
N ASP A 107 -3.87 1.92 6.99
CA ASP A 107 -2.49 2.26 6.64
C ASP A 107 -1.56 1.04 6.47
N ARG A 108 -2.01 -0.15 6.90
CA ARG A 108 -1.32 -1.44 6.71
C ARG A 108 -2.12 -2.40 5.85
N LEU A 109 -1.37 -3.20 5.08
CA LEU A 109 -1.91 -4.20 4.17
C LEU A 109 -1.28 -5.58 4.43
N GLY A 110 -2.13 -6.57 4.71
CA GLY A 110 -1.83 -7.99 4.57
C GLY A 110 -2.19 -8.48 3.18
N VAL A 111 -1.36 -9.38 2.64
CA VAL A 111 -1.55 -9.94 1.29
C VAL A 111 -1.52 -11.45 1.36
N VAL A 112 -2.49 -12.09 0.72
CA VAL A 112 -2.60 -13.53 0.55
C VAL A 112 -2.62 -13.84 -0.95
N ASP A 113 -1.78 -14.75 -1.42
CA ASP A 113 -1.78 -15.17 -2.82
C ASP A 113 -2.93 -16.15 -3.14
N SER A 114 -3.12 -16.47 -4.42
CA SER A 114 -4.19 -17.38 -4.89
C SER A 114 -4.11 -18.81 -4.34
N TYR A 115 -2.99 -19.19 -3.69
CA TYR A 115 -2.81 -20.50 -3.06
C TYR A 115 -2.97 -20.42 -1.53
N GLY A 116 -3.41 -19.28 -0.99
CA GLY A 116 -3.58 -19.09 0.44
C GLY A 116 -2.29 -18.77 1.20
N ASN A 117 -1.17 -18.50 0.53
CA ASN A 117 0.08 -18.15 1.22
C ASN A 117 0.10 -16.67 1.60
N ILE A 118 0.49 -16.40 2.85
CA ILE A 118 0.74 -15.03 3.32
C ILE A 118 2.01 -14.47 2.66
N ILE A 119 1.88 -13.32 2.01
CA ILE A 119 2.99 -12.59 1.41
C ILE A 119 3.42 -11.47 2.36
N TRP A 120 4.47 -11.73 3.12
CA TRP A 120 5.01 -10.80 4.10
C TRP A 120 5.52 -9.49 3.46
N PRO A 121 5.45 -8.35 4.19
CA PRO A 121 5.79 -7.02 3.63
C PRO A 121 7.19 -6.91 3.03
N ASP A 122 8.17 -7.65 3.55
CA ASP A 122 9.53 -7.66 3.00
C ASP A 122 9.58 -8.31 1.59
N ARG A 123 8.79 -9.35 1.33
CA ARG A 123 8.61 -9.93 0.00
C ARG A 123 7.84 -9.00 -0.93
N GLN A 124 6.84 -8.28 -0.41
CA GLN A 124 6.15 -7.23 -1.17
C GLN A 124 7.12 -6.11 -1.58
N MET A 125 8.00 -5.70 -0.67
CA MET A 125 9.06 -4.73 -0.94
C MET A 125 10.02 -5.19 -2.04
N MET A 126 10.33 -6.49 -2.15
CA MET A 126 11.15 -6.99 -3.27
C MET A 126 10.45 -6.76 -4.62
N LEU A 127 9.14 -7.01 -4.69
CA LEU A 127 8.33 -6.78 -5.89
C LEU A 127 8.26 -5.28 -6.24
N PHE A 128 7.97 -4.42 -5.26
CA PHE A 128 7.91 -2.98 -5.46
C PHE A 128 9.27 -2.41 -5.86
N SER A 129 10.36 -2.84 -5.21
CA SER A 129 11.72 -2.40 -5.53
C SER A 129 12.07 -2.73 -6.98
N LYS A 130 11.78 -3.96 -7.43
CA LYS A 130 12.00 -4.35 -8.83
C LYS A 130 11.25 -3.44 -9.80
N HIS A 131 9.98 -3.13 -9.54
CA HIS A 131 9.19 -2.26 -10.41
C HIS A 131 9.72 -0.82 -10.43
N ILE A 132 10.02 -0.26 -9.25
CA ILE A 132 10.52 1.12 -9.15
C ILE A 132 11.90 1.25 -9.79
N LEU A 133 12.81 0.30 -9.56
CA LEU A 133 14.16 0.35 -10.11
C LEU A 133 14.21 0.19 -11.63
N ALA A 134 13.24 -0.52 -12.22
CA ALA A 134 13.09 -0.55 -13.68
C ALA A 134 12.79 0.85 -14.27
N LYS A 135 12.11 1.72 -13.51
CA LYS A 135 11.79 3.10 -13.91
C LYS A 135 12.84 4.11 -13.42
N LYS A 136 13.50 3.82 -12.30
CA LYS A 136 14.49 4.69 -11.63
C LYS A 136 15.73 3.87 -11.23
N PRO A 137 16.60 3.53 -12.21
CA PRO A 137 17.84 2.81 -11.92
C PRO A 137 18.71 3.57 -10.91
N GLY A 138 19.39 2.85 -10.02
CA GLY A 138 20.25 3.44 -9.00
C GLY A 138 19.53 4.01 -7.78
N ALA A 139 18.19 4.01 -7.76
CA ALA A 139 17.43 4.59 -6.64
C ALA A 139 17.74 3.87 -5.31
N GLU A 140 17.73 4.66 -4.25
CA GLU A 140 17.88 4.17 -2.88
C GLU A 140 16.55 3.59 -2.37
N ILE A 141 16.60 2.39 -1.80
CA ILE A 141 15.45 1.72 -1.19
C ILE A 141 15.72 1.57 0.30
N ILE A 142 14.89 2.24 1.11
CA ILE A 142 15.01 2.23 2.57
C ILE A 142 14.07 1.18 3.15
N TYR A 143 14.58 0.35 4.06
CA TYR A 143 13.81 -0.70 4.74
C TYR A 143 14.31 -0.89 6.18
N ASP A 144 13.52 -1.55 7.02
CA ASP A 144 13.85 -1.70 8.43
C ASP A 144 14.72 -2.93 8.74
N VAL A 145 15.24 -2.97 9.97
CA VAL A 145 16.09 -4.08 10.46
C VAL A 145 15.37 -5.44 10.56
N LYS A 146 14.04 -5.50 10.45
CA LYS A 146 13.26 -6.74 10.58
C LYS A 146 13.08 -7.46 9.23
N CYS A 147 13.39 -6.79 8.12
CA CYS A 147 13.25 -7.36 6.80
C CYS A 147 14.24 -8.50 6.54
N SER A 148 13.84 -9.48 5.72
CA SER A 148 14.70 -10.58 5.29
C SER A 148 16.00 -10.09 4.63
N GLN A 149 17.09 -10.85 4.82
CA GLN A 149 18.36 -10.67 4.12
C GLN A 149 18.25 -10.81 2.59
N ASN A 150 17.17 -11.41 2.09
CA ASN A 150 16.90 -11.50 0.66
C ASN A 150 16.58 -10.13 0.03
N LEU A 151 16.05 -9.18 0.81
CA LEU A 151 15.64 -7.87 0.30
C LEU A 151 16.83 -7.05 -0.26
N PRO A 152 17.95 -6.83 0.47
CA PRO A 152 19.09 -6.13 -0.09
C PRO A 152 19.66 -6.82 -1.34
N ALA A 153 19.72 -8.15 -1.36
CA ALA A 153 20.21 -8.89 -2.52
C ALA A 153 19.33 -8.65 -3.76
N GLN A 154 18.01 -8.60 -3.58
CA GLN A 154 17.08 -8.24 -4.67
C GLN A 154 17.23 -6.79 -5.10
N ILE A 155 17.40 -5.84 -4.18
CA ILE A 155 17.61 -4.42 -4.50
C ILE A 155 18.87 -4.24 -5.36
N ILE A 156 20.01 -4.83 -4.93
CA ILE A 156 21.28 -4.76 -5.66
C ILE A 156 21.17 -5.42 -7.03
N ARG A 157 20.55 -6.60 -7.11
CA ARG A 157 20.34 -7.32 -8.38
C ARG A 157 19.55 -6.49 -9.39
N ASN A 158 18.61 -5.67 -8.93
CA ASN A 158 17.81 -4.78 -9.78
C ASN A 158 18.46 -3.38 -9.95
N GLY A 159 19.72 -3.20 -9.56
CA GLY A 159 20.49 -1.97 -9.77
C GLY A 159 20.16 -0.84 -8.80
N GLY A 160 19.62 -1.14 -7.62
CA GLY A 160 19.32 -0.17 -6.56
C GLY A 160 20.35 -0.16 -5.44
N THR A 161 20.22 0.83 -4.54
CA THR A 161 21.03 0.95 -3.32
C THR A 161 20.19 0.61 -2.09
N PRO A 162 20.47 -0.49 -1.37
CA PRO A 162 19.75 -0.83 -0.15
C PRO A 162 20.24 -0.02 1.06
N THR A 163 19.31 0.56 1.82
CA THR A 163 19.61 1.29 3.07
C THR A 163 18.78 0.74 4.23
N VAL A 164 19.46 0.12 5.19
CA VAL A 164 18.83 -0.35 6.43
C VAL A 164 18.60 0.84 7.38
N TRP A 165 17.42 0.92 7.98
CA TRP A 165 17.08 1.95 8.95
C TRP A 165 16.30 1.43 10.16
N LYS A 166 16.08 2.29 11.16
CA LYS A 166 15.36 1.96 12.39
C LYS A 166 13.88 1.66 12.10
N THR A 167 13.31 0.65 12.76
CA THR A 167 11.88 0.33 12.69
C THR A 167 11.03 1.48 13.25
N GLY A 168 9.90 1.76 12.58
CA GLY A 168 8.89 2.73 13.00
C GLY A 168 8.55 3.74 11.90
N HIS A 169 7.24 3.94 11.64
CA HIS A 169 6.76 4.76 10.52
C HIS A 169 7.30 6.20 10.56
N SER A 170 7.40 6.82 11.74
CA SER A 170 7.96 8.17 11.92
C SER A 170 9.45 8.26 11.58
N PHE A 171 10.25 7.28 12.01
CA PHE A 171 11.69 7.24 11.68
C PHE A 171 11.91 7.00 10.18
N MET A 172 11.08 6.14 9.58
CA MET A 172 11.12 5.87 8.14
C MET A 172 10.79 7.12 7.32
N LYS A 173 9.70 7.82 7.66
CA LYS A 173 9.28 9.05 6.98
C LYS A 173 10.35 10.15 7.06
N ALA A 174 10.98 10.31 8.23
CA ALA A 174 12.08 11.25 8.41
C ALA A 174 13.28 10.88 7.52
N LYS A 175 13.64 9.59 7.46
CA LYS A 175 14.78 9.13 6.65
C LYS A 175 14.55 9.27 5.15
N VAL A 176 13.35 8.94 4.67
CA VAL A 176 12.97 9.15 3.26
C VAL A 176 13.13 10.63 2.88
N LYS A 177 12.68 11.55 3.72
CA LYS A 177 12.82 13.00 3.48
C LYS A 177 14.28 13.45 3.49
N GLU A 178 15.09 12.92 4.41
CA GLU A 178 16.53 13.19 4.51
C GLU A 178 17.27 12.73 3.24
N CYS A 179 17.06 11.48 2.82
CA CYS A 179 17.69 10.91 1.62
C CYS A 179 17.27 11.64 0.34
N ALA A 180 15.97 11.98 0.21
CA ALA A 180 15.48 12.76 -0.91
C ALA A 180 16.19 14.13 -1.02
N ARG A 181 16.40 14.82 0.11
CA ARG A 181 17.14 16.09 0.13
C ARG A 181 18.61 15.91 -0.25
N ASN A 182 19.28 14.87 0.26
CA ASN A 182 20.69 14.61 -0.02
C ASN A 182 20.92 14.27 -1.50
N ASN A 183 19.98 13.55 -2.14
CA ASN A 183 20.05 13.25 -3.57
C ASN A 183 19.81 14.49 -4.44
N PHE A 184 18.95 15.42 -4.00
CA PHE A 184 18.79 16.73 -4.66
C PHE A 184 20.07 17.57 -4.60
N LEU A 185 20.74 17.62 -3.43
CA LEU A 185 21.98 18.37 -3.24
C LEU A 185 23.21 17.76 -3.97
N LYS A 186 23.12 16.50 -4.41
CA LYS A 186 24.18 15.82 -5.18
C LYS A 186 24.03 16.00 -6.69
N GLN A 187 22.99 16.69 -7.18
CA GLN A 187 22.92 17.05 -8.59
C GLN A 187 23.97 18.13 -8.90
N PRO A 188 24.86 17.95 -9.89
CA PRO A 188 25.80 18.99 -10.27
C PRO A 188 25.01 20.24 -10.70
N SER A 189 25.35 21.39 -10.15
CA SER A 189 24.82 22.67 -10.55
C SER A 189 25.02 22.87 -12.06
N LEU A 190 23.95 22.77 -12.84
CA LEU A 190 23.84 23.43 -14.14
C LEU A 190 23.87 24.94 -13.85
N ASN A 191 25.06 25.53 -13.76
CA ASN A 191 25.35 26.96 -13.92
C ASN A 191 26.86 27.16 -13.73
N ASN A 192 27.63 26.99 -14.82
CA ASN A 192 28.91 27.67 -15.03
C ASN A 192 29.36 27.51 -16.48
N GLU A 193 28.56 28.05 -17.42
CA GLU A 193 29.08 28.46 -18.73
C GLU A 193 28.42 29.77 -19.14
N ILE A 194 28.90 30.87 -18.55
CA ILE A 194 28.96 32.15 -19.27
C ILE A 194 30.45 32.34 -19.58
N SER A 195 30.84 31.90 -20.77
CA SER A 195 32.12 32.28 -21.39
C SER A 195 31.96 33.72 -21.93
N PRO A 196 32.88 34.64 -21.62
CA PRO A 196 32.83 36.00 -22.16
C PRO A 196 33.44 36.03 -23.56
N LEU A 197 32.61 36.22 -24.58
CA LEU A 197 32.95 36.85 -25.85
C LEU A 197 31.79 37.73 -26.31
#